data_AF-A0A7H4PK59-F1
#
_entry.id   AF-A0A7H4PK59-F1
#
_cell.length_a   1.000
_cell.length_b   1.000
_cell.length_c   1.000
_cell.angle_alpha   90.00
_cell.angle_beta   90.00
_cell.angle_gamma   90.00
#
_symmetry.space_group_name_H-M   'P 1'
#
loop_
_entity.id
_entity.type
_entity.pdbx_description
1 polymer ?
#
loop_
_entity_poly.entity_id
_entity_poly.type
_entity_poly.pdbx_seq_one_letter_code
_entity_poly.pdbx_strand_id
1 'polypeptide(L)'
;MPVLVRELLKGGLLHEDVHTVAGFGLSRYTMEPWLNNGELDWREGATAPLDEQVIATFDKPFSRHGGTKVLSGNLGRAVMKTSAVPVENQIIEAPAVVFESQHDVLPAFEAGLLDKDCVVVVRHQGPKANGMPELHKLMPPLGVLLDRRFKIALVTDGRLSGASGKVPSAIHVTPEAYDGGLLAKVRDGDIIRVNGQTGELTLLVDDAELAARQAHIPDLSGSRVGTGREMFGALREKLSGAEQGATCINF
;
A
#
# COMPACT_ATOMS: atom_id res chain seq x y z
N MET A 1 9.96 12.07 -18.78
CA MET A 1 9.38 13.10 -17.87
C MET A 1 8.79 14.30 -18.62
N PRO A 2 9.47 14.93 -19.61
CA PRO A 2 8.93 16.11 -20.30
C PRO A 2 7.49 15.99 -20.80
N VAL A 3 7.19 14.91 -21.53
CA VAL A 3 5.84 14.61 -22.04
C VAL A 3 4.82 14.51 -20.91
N LEU A 4 5.13 13.81 -19.81
CA LEU A 4 4.21 13.63 -18.69
C LEU A 4 3.89 14.96 -18.00
N VAL A 5 4.92 15.78 -17.74
CA VAL A 5 4.73 17.12 -17.15
C VAL A 5 3.86 17.97 -18.06
N ARG A 6 4.11 17.94 -19.38
CA ARG A 6 3.31 18.66 -20.38
C ARG A 6 1.85 18.22 -20.40
N GLU A 7 1.58 16.91 -20.44
CA GLU A 7 0.21 16.38 -20.46
C GLU A 7 -0.55 16.72 -19.17
N LEU A 8 0.11 16.65 -18.01
CA LEU A 8 -0.51 17.01 -16.74
C LEU A 8 -0.74 18.53 -16.59
N LEU A 9 0.18 19.37 -17.06
CA LEU A 9 -0.01 20.83 -17.11
C LEU A 9 -1.15 21.21 -18.08
N LYS A 10 -1.19 20.60 -19.28
CA LYS A 10 -2.28 20.76 -20.25
C LYS A 10 -3.63 20.41 -19.62
N GLY A 11 -3.67 19.35 -18.80
CA GLY A 11 -4.86 18.93 -18.06
C GLY A 11 -5.18 19.72 -16.79
N GLY A 12 -4.36 20.73 -16.42
CA GLY A 12 -4.52 21.48 -15.17
C GLY A 12 -4.31 20.64 -13.90
N LEU A 13 -3.61 19.51 -14.00
CA LEU A 13 -3.34 18.58 -12.89
C LEU A 13 -2.02 18.87 -12.15
N LEU A 14 -1.24 19.83 -12.64
CA LEU A 14 -0.04 20.33 -11.99
C LEU A 14 -0.14 21.84 -11.80
N HIS A 15 0.37 22.32 -10.67
CA HIS A 15 0.52 23.75 -10.40
C HIS A 15 1.75 24.29 -11.13
N GLU A 16 1.53 25.21 -12.07
CA GLU A 16 2.61 25.85 -12.83
C GLU A 16 3.35 26.89 -11.99
N ASP A 17 2.63 27.60 -11.12
CA ASP A 17 3.05 28.76 -10.35
C ASP A 17 3.85 28.39 -9.08
N VAL A 18 4.90 27.59 -9.27
CA VAL A 18 5.76 27.09 -8.20
C VAL A 18 7.22 27.48 -8.39
N HIS A 19 7.94 27.66 -7.27
CA HIS A 19 9.39 27.74 -7.28
C HIS A 19 10.00 26.33 -7.31
N THR A 20 10.96 26.14 -8.20
CA THR A 20 11.75 24.89 -8.31
C THR A 20 13.23 25.21 -8.18
N VAL A 21 14.07 24.17 -8.04
CA VAL A 21 15.53 24.33 -8.07
C VAL A 21 16.04 24.88 -9.41
N ALA A 22 15.26 24.74 -10.49
CA ALA A 22 15.56 25.27 -11.82
C ALA A 22 14.97 26.67 -12.07
N GLY A 23 14.39 27.31 -11.04
CA GLY A 23 13.71 28.60 -11.13
C GLY A 23 12.19 28.49 -11.01
N PHE A 24 11.51 29.63 -11.15
CA PHE A 24 10.03 29.69 -11.12
C PHE A 24 9.41 29.09 -12.39
N GLY A 25 8.31 28.35 -12.24
CA GLY A 25 7.55 27.69 -13.32
C GLY A 25 7.86 26.20 -13.44
N LEU A 26 6.84 25.34 -13.34
CA LEU A 26 7.00 23.89 -13.51
C LEU A 26 7.21 23.48 -14.98
N SER A 27 6.78 24.30 -15.93
CA SER A 27 7.00 24.14 -17.38
C SER A 27 8.47 23.98 -17.76
N ARG A 28 9.41 24.44 -16.92
CA ARG A 28 10.85 24.18 -17.05
C ARG A 28 11.20 22.69 -17.09
N TYR A 29 10.41 21.84 -16.43
CA TYR A 29 10.58 20.38 -16.45
C TYR A 29 10.03 19.71 -17.72
N THR A 30 9.54 20.51 -18.68
CA THR A 30 9.27 20.06 -20.05
C THR A 30 10.49 20.19 -20.98
N MET A 31 11.57 20.81 -20.51
CA MET A 31 12.85 20.84 -21.19
C MET A 31 13.64 19.55 -20.91
N GLU A 32 14.56 19.20 -21.81
CA GLU A 32 15.53 18.13 -21.60
C GLU A 32 16.96 18.66 -21.65
N PRO A 33 17.84 18.19 -20.74
CA PRO A 33 19.25 18.52 -20.82
C PRO A 33 19.88 17.78 -21.99
N TRP A 34 20.82 18.44 -22.68
CA TRP A 34 21.60 17.83 -23.73
C TRP A 34 23.02 18.39 -23.75
N LEU A 35 23.91 17.69 -24.45
CA LEU A 35 25.30 18.11 -24.59
C LEU A 35 25.48 18.80 -25.94
N ASN A 36 25.61 20.13 -25.91
CA ASN A 36 25.79 21.00 -27.07
C ASN A 36 27.28 21.28 -27.27
N ASN A 37 27.93 20.57 -28.20
CA ASN A 37 29.36 20.71 -28.48
C ASN A 37 30.28 20.59 -27.24
N GLY A 38 29.91 19.73 -26.28
CA GLY A 38 30.65 19.52 -25.04
C GLY A 38 30.21 20.40 -23.87
N GLU A 39 29.25 21.30 -24.07
CA GLU A 39 28.68 22.15 -23.03
C GLU A 39 27.26 21.69 -22.66
N LEU A 40 26.92 21.76 -21.36
CA LEU A 40 25.56 21.48 -20.89
C LEU A 40 24.62 22.58 -21.37
N ASP A 41 23.53 22.18 -22.01
CA ASP A 41 22.48 23.09 -22.46
C ASP A 41 21.10 22.43 -22.29
N TRP A 42 20.02 23.19 -22.48
CA TRP A 42 18.64 22.71 -22.41
C TRP A 42 17.91 22.99 -23.71
N ARG A 43 17.11 22.03 -24.15
CA ARG A 43 16.25 22.17 -25.31
C ARG A 43 14.84 21.71 -25.01
N GLU A 44 13.93 22.03 -25.90
CA GLU A 44 12.54 21.55 -25.83
C GLU A 44 12.54 20.01 -25.83
N GLY A 45 11.90 19.41 -24.82
CA GLY A 45 11.70 17.97 -24.78
C GLY A 45 10.61 17.51 -25.75
N ALA A 46 10.37 16.20 -25.81
CA ALA A 46 9.30 15.65 -26.64
C ALA A 46 7.93 16.27 -26.30
N THR A 47 7.19 16.67 -27.34
CA THR A 47 5.88 17.34 -27.22
C THR A 47 4.70 16.37 -27.22
N ALA A 48 4.93 15.10 -27.58
CA ALA A 48 3.94 14.03 -27.58
C ALA A 48 4.63 12.69 -27.21
N PRO A 49 3.86 11.67 -26.77
CA PRO A 49 4.39 10.32 -26.58
C PRO A 49 4.98 9.74 -27.86
N LEU A 50 6.13 9.08 -27.75
CA LEU A 50 6.69 8.28 -28.84
C LEU A 50 6.03 6.90 -28.95
N ASP A 51 5.48 6.41 -27.82
CA ASP A 51 4.72 5.17 -27.73
C ASP A 51 3.57 5.36 -26.72
N GLU A 52 2.34 5.40 -27.24
CA GLU A 52 1.12 5.57 -26.43
C GLU A 52 0.80 4.35 -25.56
N GLN A 53 1.43 3.19 -25.80
CA GLN A 53 1.31 2.01 -24.93
C GLN A 53 2.20 2.11 -23.68
N VAL A 54 3.17 3.05 -23.68
CA VAL A 54 4.07 3.31 -22.55
C VAL A 54 3.71 4.62 -21.85
N ILE A 55 3.48 5.70 -22.61
CA ILE A 55 3.05 7.00 -22.09
C ILE A 55 1.75 7.40 -22.77
N ALA A 56 0.64 7.29 -22.05
CA ALA A 56 -0.65 7.73 -22.54
C ALA A 56 -0.76 9.28 -22.57
N THR A 57 -1.67 9.79 -23.39
CA THR A 57 -2.05 11.21 -23.39
C THR A 57 -3.13 11.47 -22.34
N PHE A 58 -3.32 12.74 -21.98
CA PHE A 58 -4.38 13.18 -21.05
C PHE A 58 -5.78 12.81 -21.55
N ASP A 59 -6.01 12.90 -22.86
CA ASP A 59 -7.32 12.64 -23.48
C ASP A 59 -7.61 11.13 -23.60
N LYS A 60 -6.57 10.29 -23.66
CA LYS A 60 -6.67 8.82 -23.75
C LYS A 60 -5.78 8.14 -22.71
N PRO A 61 -6.06 8.28 -21.40
CA PRO A 61 -5.24 7.66 -20.36
C PRO A 61 -5.47 6.14 -20.31
N PHE A 62 -4.51 5.39 -19.78
CA PHE A 62 -4.71 3.95 -19.49
C PHE A 62 -5.89 3.70 -18.56
N SER A 63 -6.10 4.61 -17.61
CA SER A 63 -7.23 4.63 -16.68
C SER A 63 -7.50 6.07 -16.27
N ARG A 64 -8.77 6.44 -16.14
CA ARG A 64 -9.18 7.76 -15.61
C ARG A 64 -8.94 7.90 -14.11
N HIS A 65 -8.75 6.79 -13.40
CA HIS A 65 -8.40 6.76 -11.99
C HIS A 65 -6.94 6.32 -11.82
N GLY A 66 -6.16 7.01 -10.98
CA GLY A 66 -4.73 6.76 -10.76
C GLY A 66 -4.39 5.43 -10.07
N GLY A 67 -5.38 4.59 -9.81
CA GLY A 67 -5.17 3.22 -9.33
C GLY A 67 -4.78 3.10 -7.86
N THR A 68 -4.99 4.14 -7.06
CA THR A 68 -4.83 4.11 -5.60
C THR A 68 -6.11 4.59 -4.92
N LYS A 69 -6.62 3.81 -3.98
CA LYS A 69 -7.84 4.11 -3.23
C LYS A 69 -7.50 4.14 -1.73
N VAL A 70 -7.99 5.15 -1.03
CA VAL A 70 -8.02 5.17 0.43
C VAL A 70 -9.18 4.30 0.89
N LEU A 71 -8.90 3.37 1.80
CA LEU A 71 -9.91 2.60 2.50
C LEU A 71 -10.12 3.15 3.91
N SER A 72 -11.35 3.11 4.40
CA SER A 72 -11.75 3.59 5.72
C SER A 72 -12.91 2.78 6.27
N GLY A 73 -12.88 2.49 7.57
CA GLY A 73 -13.96 1.84 8.30
C GLY A 73 -13.56 1.58 9.75
N ASN A 74 -14.22 0.64 10.43
CA ASN A 74 -13.92 0.37 11.85
C ASN A 74 -12.51 -0.22 12.07
N LEU A 75 -11.92 -0.87 11.06
CA LEU A 75 -10.53 -1.33 11.10
C LEU A 75 -9.50 -0.21 11.01
N GLY A 76 -9.93 1.03 10.74
CA GLY A 76 -9.07 2.20 10.60
C GLY A 76 -8.98 2.67 9.16
N ARG A 77 -7.83 3.23 8.79
CA ARG A 77 -7.54 3.77 7.45
C ARG A 77 -6.39 3.02 6.81
N ALA A 78 -6.51 2.77 5.52
CA ALA A 78 -5.52 2.03 4.75
C ALA A 78 -5.47 2.54 3.30
N VAL A 79 -4.53 2.02 2.52
CA VAL A 79 -4.48 2.26 1.08
C VAL A 79 -4.51 0.94 0.32
N MET A 80 -5.15 0.96 -0.85
CA MET A 80 -5.20 -0.17 -1.77
C MET A 80 -4.84 0.31 -3.18
N LYS A 81 -3.94 -0.43 -3.83
CA LYS A 81 -3.66 -0.24 -5.26
C LYS A 81 -4.69 -1.03 -6.07
N THR A 82 -5.51 -0.33 -6.83
CA THR A 82 -6.59 -0.89 -7.65
C THR A 82 -6.22 -1.01 -9.13
N SER A 83 -5.10 -0.42 -9.57
CA SER A 83 -4.66 -0.38 -10.98
C SER A 83 -4.53 -1.76 -11.64
N ALA A 84 -4.04 -2.75 -10.91
CA ALA A 84 -3.82 -4.11 -11.41
C ALA A 84 -4.84 -5.13 -10.87
N VAL A 85 -5.83 -4.69 -10.08
CA VAL A 85 -6.84 -5.55 -9.47
C VAL A 85 -8.07 -5.61 -10.39
N PRO A 86 -8.43 -6.78 -10.93
CA PRO A 86 -9.64 -6.93 -11.74
C PRO A 86 -10.88 -6.47 -11.00
N VAL A 87 -11.82 -5.82 -11.69
CA VAL A 87 -13.01 -5.18 -11.10
C VAL A 87 -13.81 -6.17 -10.24
N GLU A 88 -13.93 -7.42 -10.69
CA GLU A 88 -14.61 -8.52 -10.02
C GLU A 88 -13.94 -9.01 -8.72
N ASN A 89 -12.71 -8.58 -8.48
CA ASN A 89 -11.92 -8.88 -7.29
C ASN A 89 -11.66 -7.62 -6.43
N GLN A 90 -12.25 -6.47 -6.78
CA GLN A 90 -12.11 -5.25 -5.97
C GLN A 90 -13.01 -5.24 -4.73
N ILE A 91 -13.96 -6.18 -4.63
CA ILE A 91 -14.81 -6.35 -3.44
C ILE A 91 -14.64 -7.78 -2.95
N ILE A 92 -14.09 -7.93 -1.75
CA ILE A 92 -13.94 -9.21 -1.07
C ILE A 92 -14.59 -9.09 0.30
N GLU A 93 -15.49 -10.02 0.59
CA GLU A 93 -16.07 -10.23 1.92
C GLU A 93 -15.91 -11.70 2.26
N ALA A 94 -15.03 -12.02 3.21
CA ALA A 94 -14.66 -13.39 3.50
C ALA A 94 -14.15 -13.55 4.94
N PRO A 95 -14.12 -14.79 5.47
CA PRO A 95 -13.55 -15.07 6.78
C PRO A 95 -12.05 -14.73 6.86
N ALA A 96 -11.63 -14.16 7.98
CA ALA A 96 -10.24 -13.85 8.26
C ALA A 96 -9.43 -15.13 8.50
N VAL A 97 -8.19 -15.13 8.00
CA VAL A 97 -7.14 -16.06 8.43
C VAL A 97 -5.97 -15.23 8.92
N VAL A 98 -5.69 -15.30 10.22
CA VAL A 98 -4.80 -14.36 10.92
C VAL A 98 -3.40 -14.95 11.05
N PHE A 99 -2.41 -14.12 10.71
CA PHE A 99 -0.99 -14.41 10.84
C PHE A 99 -0.27 -13.26 11.52
N GLU A 100 0.77 -13.59 12.27
CA GLU A 100 1.65 -12.61 12.93
C GLU A 100 2.95 -12.37 12.14
N SER A 101 3.23 -13.20 11.13
CA SER A 101 4.41 -13.11 10.28
C SER A 101 4.11 -13.58 8.85
N GLN A 102 4.70 -12.91 7.86
CA GLN A 102 4.64 -13.35 6.46
C GLN A 102 5.25 -14.75 6.24
N HIS A 103 6.09 -15.23 7.18
CA HIS A 103 6.76 -16.52 7.08
C HIS A 103 5.81 -17.70 7.32
N ASP A 104 4.68 -17.44 7.96
CA ASP A 104 3.69 -18.48 8.32
C ASP A 104 2.66 -18.71 7.20
N VAL A 105 2.55 -17.75 6.27
CA VAL A 105 1.57 -17.79 5.17
C VAL A 105 1.93 -18.86 4.14
N LEU A 106 3.20 -18.99 3.76
CA LEU A 106 3.62 -19.98 2.76
C LEU A 106 3.41 -21.42 3.26
N PRO A 107 3.84 -21.81 4.48
CA PRO A 107 3.51 -23.13 5.03
C PRO A 107 2.01 -23.42 5.09
N ALA A 108 1.18 -22.43 5.48
CA ALA A 108 -0.27 -22.60 5.51
C ALA A 108 -0.87 -22.79 4.11
N PHE A 109 -0.35 -22.07 3.11
CA PHE A 109 -0.70 -22.27 1.70
C PHE A 109 -0.31 -23.67 1.20
N GLU A 110 0.92 -24.13 1.46
CA GLU A 110 1.41 -25.45 1.06
C GLU A 110 0.63 -26.59 1.71
N ALA A 111 0.13 -26.39 2.94
CA ALA A 111 -0.74 -27.32 3.64
C ALA A 111 -2.21 -27.30 3.16
N GLY A 112 -2.56 -26.44 2.19
CA GLY A 112 -3.93 -26.31 1.67
C GLY A 112 -4.91 -25.61 2.63
N LEU A 113 -4.42 -25.00 3.72
CA LEU A 113 -5.27 -24.35 4.72
C LEU A 113 -5.93 -23.07 4.19
N LEU A 114 -5.38 -22.51 3.11
CA LEU A 114 -5.88 -21.31 2.42
C LEU A 114 -6.70 -21.63 1.16
N ASP A 115 -7.02 -22.89 0.90
CA ASP A 115 -7.83 -23.32 -0.26
C ASP A 115 -9.34 -23.03 -0.05
N LYS A 116 -9.64 -21.76 0.21
CA LYS A 116 -10.98 -21.22 0.50
C LYS A 116 -10.98 -19.71 0.31
N ASP A 117 -12.18 -19.15 0.17
CA ASP A 117 -12.36 -17.70 0.23
C ASP A 117 -11.94 -17.19 1.60
N CYS A 118 -11.02 -16.23 1.63
CA CYS A 118 -10.54 -15.66 2.89
C CYS A 118 -9.91 -14.27 2.74
N VAL A 119 -9.93 -13.53 3.85
CA VAL A 119 -9.10 -12.35 4.02
C VAL A 119 -7.88 -12.74 4.85
N VAL A 120 -6.72 -12.80 4.22
CA VAL A 120 -5.46 -13.06 4.92
C VAL A 120 -5.07 -11.80 5.66
N VAL A 121 -4.97 -11.88 6.98
CA VAL A 121 -4.60 -10.77 7.86
C VAL A 121 -3.19 -11.00 8.35
N VAL A 122 -2.27 -10.08 8.07
CA VAL A 122 -0.89 -10.13 8.59
C VAL A 122 -0.67 -8.89 9.43
N ARG A 123 -0.69 -9.03 10.75
CA ARG A 123 -0.62 -7.89 11.69
C ARG A 123 0.75 -7.79 12.37
N HIS A 124 0.95 -6.69 13.11
CA HIS A 124 2.21 -6.35 13.77
C HIS A 124 3.38 -6.21 12.80
N GLN A 125 3.09 -5.71 11.60
CA GLN A 125 4.06 -5.38 10.56
C GLN A 125 4.17 -3.85 10.37
N GLY A 126 3.60 -3.07 11.27
CA GLY A 126 3.59 -1.61 11.22
C GLY A 126 4.94 -0.95 11.57
N PRO A 127 5.02 0.38 11.45
CA PRO A 127 6.21 1.16 11.77
C PRO A 127 6.79 0.86 13.17
N LYS A 128 5.96 0.88 14.22
CA LYS A 128 6.43 0.68 15.59
C LYS A 128 6.68 -0.78 15.92
N ALA A 129 5.91 -1.69 15.35
CA ALA A 129 6.05 -3.13 15.59
C ALA A 129 7.45 -3.63 15.21
N ASN A 130 7.84 -3.47 13.94
CA ASN A 130 9.10 -4.03 13.42
C ASN A 130 9.77 -3.15 12.35
N GLY A 131 9.41 -1.87 12.26
CA GLY A 131 9.98 -0.94 11.29
C GLY A 131 9.37 -1.02 9.89
N MET A 132 8.20 -1.67 9.76
CA MET A 132 7.47 -1.80 8.50
C MET A 132 8.30 -2.36 7.33
N PRO A 133 8.83 -3.59 7.43
CA PRO A 133 9.55 -4.23 6.34
C PRO A 133 8.62 -4.52 5.15
N GLU A 134 9.20 -4.68 3.96
CA GLU A 134 8.43 -5.10 2.78
C GLU A 134 8.15 -6.61 2.82
N LEU A 135 6.87 -6.98 2.77
CA LEU A 135 6.38 -8.36 2.91
C LEU A 135 6.32 -9.10 1.56
N HIS A 136 7.49 -9.35 0.96
CA HIS A 136 7.63 -9.93 -0.39
C HIS A 136 7.12 -11.37 -0.54
N LYS A 137 6.94 -12.12 0.56
CA LYS A 137 6.52 -13.54 0.51
C LYS A 137 5.02 -13.75 0.33
N LEU A 138 4.21 -12.69 0.41
CA LEU A 138 2.75 -12.79 0.44
C LEU A 138 2.11 -12.88 -0.95
N MET A 139 2.56 -12.06 -1.90
CA MET A 139 1.88 -11.92 -3.19
C MET A 139 1.88 -13.20 -4.05
N PRO A 140 2.98 -13.98 -4.14
CA PRO A 140 2.97 -15.20 -4.95
C PRO A 140 1.91 -16.23 -4.53
N PRO A 141 1.84 -16.72 -3.26
CA PRO A 141 0.84 -17.72 -2.88
C PRO A 141 -0.60 -17.19 -2.99
N LEU A 142 -0.86 -15.95 -2.58
CA LEU A 142 -2.21 -15.35 -2.69
C LEU A 142 -2.65 -15.17 -4.14
N GLY A 143 -1.71 -14.85 -5.04
CA GLY A 143 -1.95 -14.77 -6.46
C GLY A 143 -2.36 -16.11 -7.08
N VAL A 144 -1.76 -17.22 -6.63
CA VAL A 144 -2.14 -18.57 -7.05
C VAL A 144 -3.55 -18.93 -6.59
N LEU A 145 -3.93 -18.57 -5.35
CA LEU A 145 -5.29 -18.80 -4.86
C LEU A 145 -6.35 -18.05 -5.68
N LEU A 146 -6.06 -16.82 -6.13
CA LEU A 146 -6.93 -16.10 -7.06
C LEU A 146 -7.05 -16.79 -8.43
N ASP A 147 -5.95 -17.33 -8.95
CA ASP A 147 -5.98 -18.10 -10.22
C ASP A 147 -6.82 -19.37 -10.09
N ARG A 148 -6.84 -19.96 -8.88
CA ARG A 148 -7.71 -21.07 -8.49
C ARG A 148 -9.16 -20.66 -8.23
N ARG A 149 -9.53 -19.40 -8.52
CA ARG A 149 -10.87 -18.80 -8.42
C ARG A 149 -11.39 -18.53 -7.01
N PHE A 150 -10.55 -18.65 -5.98
CA PHE A 150 -10.93 -18.21 -4.64
C PHE A 150 -11.02 -16.68 -4.56
N LYS A 151 -11.84 -16.18 -3.64
CA LYS A 151 -11.94 -14.77 -3.28
C LYS A 151 -10.96 -14.47 -2.14
N ILE A 152 -9.84 -13.84 -2.50
CA ILE A 152 -8.72 -13.59 -1.59
C ILE A 152 -8.46 -12.09 -1.49
N ALA A 153 -8.31 -11.59 -0.26
CA ALA A 153 -7.74 -10.27 0.02
C ALA A 153 -6.64 -10.36 1.06
N LEU A 154 -5.78 -9.34 1.09
CA LEU A 154 -4.78 -9.12 2.14
C LEU A 154 -5.16 -7.87 2.95
N VAL A 155 -5.04 -7.95 4.28
CA VAL A 155 -5.11 -6.80 5.18
C VAL A 155 -3.87 -6.81 6.08
N THR A 156 -3.12 -5.71 6.11
CA THR A 156 -1.92 -5.59 6.94
C THR A 156 -1.65 -4.15 7.37
N ASP A 157 -1.15 -3.99 8.59
CA ASP A 157 -0.57 -2.73 9.07
C ASP A 157 0.84 -2.47 8.50
N GLY A 158 1.42 -3.45 7.79
CA GLY A 158 2.68 -3.33 7.07
C GLY A 158 2.55 -2.94 5.60
N ARG A 159 3.58 -3.25 4.80
CA ARG A 159 3.68 -2.86 3.39
C ARG A 159 4.17 -3.98 2.46
N LEU A 160 3.94 -3.77 1.17
CA LEU A 160 4.46 -4.60 0.07
C LEU A 160 5.55 -3.84 -0.72
N SER A 161 6.18 -4.48 -1.69
CA SER A 161 7.30 -3.96 -2.50
C SER A 161 6.97 -2.78 -3.44
N GLY A 162 5.82 -2.13 -3.25
CA GLY A 162 5.38 -0.99 -4.07
C GLY A 162 4.85 -1.35 -5.46
N ALA A 163 5.04 -2.58 -5.95
CA ALA A 163 4.42 -3.03 -7.20
C ALA A 163 2.89 -3.18 -7.06
N SER A 164 2.17 -2.98 -8.16
CA SER A 164 0.73 -3.26 -8.21
C SER A 164 0.53 -4.74 -8.54
N GLY A 165 -0.20 -5.46 -7.68
CA GLY A 165 -0.55 -6.86 -7.89
C GLY A 165 -2.04 -7.05 -8.16
N LYS A 166 -2.42 -8.24 -8.66
CA LYS A 166 -3.81 -8.63 -8.88
C LYS A 166 -4.59 -8.94 -7.60
N VAL A 167 -3.89 -9.10 -6.47
CA VAL A 167 -4.48 -9.40 -5.17
C VAL A 167 -4.95 -8.11 -4.49
N PRO A 168 -6.25 -7.96 -4.18
CA PRO A 168 -6.73 -6.81 -3.45
C PRO A 168 -6.09 -6.75 -2.06
N SER A 169 -5.36 -5.68 -1.78
CA SER A 169 -4.52 -5.56 -0.59
C SER A 169 -4.75 -4.22 0.10
N ALA A 170 -5.32 -4.25 1.30
CA ALA A 170 -5.36 -3.12 2.22
C ALA A 170 -4.05 -3.10 3.03
N ILE A 171 -3.14 -2.20 2.65
CA ILE A 171 -1.83 -2.04 3.30
C ILE A 171 -1.81 -0.74 4.12
N HIS A 172 -0.83 -0.62 5.02
CA HIS A 172 -0.66 0.55 5.88
C HIS A 172 -1.87 0.80 6.81
N VAL A 173 -2.58 -0.25 7.21
CA VAL A 173 -3.70 -0.13 8.16
C VAL A 173 -3.25 0.63 9.40
N THR A 174 -3.89 1.76 9.64
CA THR A 174 -3.59 2.71 10.71
C THR A 174 -4.87 2.99 11.52
N PRO A 175 -4.86 2.89 12.86
CA PRO A 175 -3.72 2.55 13.73
C PRO A 175 -3.21 1.12 13.54
N GLU A 176 -1.88 0.93 13.68
CA GLU A 176 -1.28 -0.41 13.60
C GLU A 176 -1.72 -1.28 14.78
N ALA A 177 -1.62 -2.61 14.63
CA ALA A 177 -2.04 -3.54 15.68
C ALA A 177 -1.20 -3.39 16.96
N TYR A 178 0.08 -3.04 16.84
CA TYR A 178 0.96 -2.82 18.01
C TYR A 178 0.51 -1.65 18.89
N ASP A 179 -0.06 -0.59 18.30
CA ASP A 179 -0.62 0.57 19.01
C ASP A 179 -2.06 0.31 19.52
N GLY A 180 -2.55 -0.93 19.42
CA GLY A 180 -3.90 -1.30 19.86
C GLY A 180 -5.00 -0.98 18.85
N GLY A 181 -4.66 -0.77 17.57
CA GLY A 181 -5.64 -0.67 16.50
C GLY A 181 -6.55 -1.91 16.42
N LEU A 182 -7.75 -1.76 15.85
CA LEU A 182 -8.75 -2.83 15.84
C LEU A 182 -8.26 -4.11 15.13
N LEU A 183 -7.27 -3.98 14.23
CA LEU A 183 -6.57 -5.10 13.61
C LEU A 183 -6.00 -6.12 14.63
N ALA A 184 -5.59 -5.66 15.81
CA ALA A 184 -5.12 -6.52 16.90
C ALA A 184 -6.22 -7.39 17.55
N LYS A 185 -7.50 -7.07 17.31
CA LYS A 185 -8.66 -7.81 17.85
C LYS A 185 -9.29 -8.78 16.85
N VAL A 186 -8.82 -8.79 15.60
CA VAL A 186 -9.27 -9.74 14.58
C VAL A 186 -8.88 -11.16 15.00
N ARG A 187 -9.80 -12.09 14.78
CA ARG A 187 -9.67 -13.53 15.05
C ARG A 187 -9.97 -14.31 13.77
N ASP A 188 -9.44 -15.53 13.69
CA ASP A 188 -9.79 -16.45 12.61
C ASP A 188 -11.31 -16.64 12.51
N GLY A 189 -11.82 -16.60 11.28
CA GLY A 189 -13.24 -16.75 10.99
C GLY A 189 -14.05 -15.46 10.98
N ASP A 190 -13.55 -14.35 11.54
CA ASP A 190 -14.25 -13.06 11.48
C ASP A 190 -14.47 -12.63 10.03
N ILE A 191 -15.67 -12.14 9.69
CA ILE A 191 -15.92 -11.63 8.35
C ILE A 191 -15.28 -10.24 8.20
N ILE A 192 -14.45 -10.07 7.18
CA ILE A 192 -13.88 -8.77 6.81
C ILE A 192 -14.33 -8.41 5.41
N ARG A 193 -14.81 -7.18 5.24
CA ARG A 193 -15.09 -6.57 3.94
C ARG A 193 -13.97 -5.62 3.53
N VAL A 194 -13.35 -5.90 2.39
CA VAL A 194 -12.39 -5.04 1.69
C VAL A 194 -13.03 -4.59 0.39
N ASN A 195 -13.41 -3.31 0.31
CA ASN A 195 -14.11 -2.75 -0.84
C ASN A 195 -13.30 -1.63 -1.50
N GLY A 196 -12.53 -1.99 -2.53
CA GLY A 196 -11.74 -1.07 -3.34
C GLY A 196 -12.58 -0.13 -4.23
N GLN A 197 -13.88 -0.40 -4.42
CA GLN A 197 -14.77 0.49 -5.19
C GLN A 197 -15.26 1.65 -4.32
N THR A 198 -15.87 1.34 -3.18
CA THR A 198 -16.40 2.35 -2.24
C THR A 198 -15.31 2.97 -1.38
N GLY A 199 -14.27 2.21 -1.06
CA GLY A 199 -13.27 2.58 -0.06
C GLY A 199 -13.60 2.09 1.35
N GLU A 200 -14.45 1.07 1.50
CA GLU A 200 -14.80 0.51 2.81
C GLU A 200 -13.77 -0.55 3.26
N LEU A 201 -13.37 -0.49 4.54
CA LEU A 201 -12.59 -1.53 5.21
C LEU A 201 -13.21 -1.83 6.58
N THR A 202 -14.00 -2.89 6.65
CA THR A 202 -14.85 -3.18 7.82
C THR A 202 -14.64 -4.60 8.33
N LEU A 203 -14.50 -4.74 9.65
CA LEU A 203 -14.64 -5.98 10.40
C LEU A 203 -16.11 -6.15 10.80
N LEU A 204 -16.79 -7.16 10.27
CA LEU A 204 -18.22 -7.40 10.47
C LEU A 204 -18.44 -8.24 11.74
N VAL A 205 -18.16 -7.62 12.88
CA VAL A 205 -18.38 -8.17 14.22
C VAL A 205 -19.10 -7.12 15.04
N ASP A 206 -20.06 -7.54 15.88
CA ASP A 206 -20.82 -6.63 16.73
C ASP A 206 -19.90 -5.82 17.67
N ASP A 207 -20.22 -4.53 17.83
CA ASP A 207 -19.43 -3.61 18.66
C ASP A 207 -19.29 -4.08 20.11
N ALA A 208 -20.34 -4.70 20.66
CA ALA A 208 -20.31 -5.27 22.01
C ALA A 208 -19.30 -6.42 22.14
N GLU A 209 -19.19 -7.26 21.10
CA GLU A 209 -18.18 -8.32 21.08
C GLU A 209 -16.78 -7.72 20.93
N LEU A 210 -16.58 -6.78 20.01
CA LEU A 210 -15.30 -6.09 19.82
C LEU A 210 -14.83 -5.34 21.07
N ALA A 211 -15.75 -4.77 21.84
CA ALA A 211 -15.46 -4.13 23.12
C ALA A 211 -14.98 -5.14 24.17
N ALA A 212 -15.58 -6.34 24.21
CA ALA A 212 -15.20 -7.41 25.13
C ALA A 212 -13.87 -8.11 24.74
N ARG A 213 -13.46 -8.05 23.47
CA ARG A 213 -12.21 -8.64 23.00
C ARG A 213 -10.99 -7.89 23.54
N GLN A 214 -10.03 -8.65 24.06
CA GLN A 214 -8.68 -8.16 24.32
C GLN A 214 -7.86 -8.21 23.03
N ALA A 215 -7.04 -7.18 22.82
CA ALA A 215 -6.09 -7.14 21.71
C ALA A 215 -5.02 -8.22 21.90
N HIS A 216 -4.62 -8.87 20.82
CA HIS A 216 -3.47 -9.77 20.84
C HIS A 216 -2.19 -8.96 21.10
N ILE A 217 -1.34 -9.48 21.98
CA ILE A 217 -0.03 -8.88 22.30
C ILE A 217 1.04 -9.81 21.72
N PRO A 218 1.79 -9.39 20.69
CA PRO A 218 2.79 -10.22 20.05
C PRO A 218 4.09 -10.26 20.86
N ASP A 219 4.85 -11.36 20.75
CA ASP A 219 6.27 -11.34 21.11
C ASP A 219 7.10 -10.79 19.95
N LEU A 220 7.58 -9.55 20.11
CA LEU A 220 8.41 -8.86 19.13
C LEU A 220 9.90 -8.85 19.50
N SER A 221 10.33 -9.62 20.51
CA SER A 221 11.72 -9.64 20.98
C SER A 221 12.72 -9.92 19.85
N GLY A 222 12.41 -10.89 18.97
CA GLY A 222 13.21 -11.22 17.78
C GLY A 222 13.26 -10.12 16.70
N SER A 223 12.35 -9.15 16.75
CA SER A 223 12.33 -7.97 15.88
C SER A 223 13.03 -6.75 16.51
N ARG A 224 13.35 -6.81 17.80
CA ARG A 224 13.91 -5.69 18.58
C ARG A 224 15.44 -5.73 18.68
N VAL A 225 16.02 -6.93 18.67
CA VAL A 225 17.46 -7.16 18.92
C VAL A 225 18.11 -7.90 17.75
N GLY A 226 19.38 -7.61 17.48
CA GLY A 226 20.18 -8.24 16.44
C GLY A 226 20.25 -7.38 15.17
N THR A 227 21.32 -7.55 14.41
CA THR A 227 21.67 -6.72 13.23
C THR A 227 21.64 -5.21 13.51
N GLY A 228 21.92 -4.80 14.75
CA GLY A 228 21.94 -3.40 15.17
C GLY A 228 20.56 -2.79 15.46
N ARG A 229 19.47 -3.57 15.45
CA ARG A 229 18.10 -3.08 15.66
C ARG A 229 17.88 -2.45 17.04
N GLU A 230 18.68 -2.85 18.01
CA GLU A 230 18.74 -2.32 19.37
C GLU A 230 19.08 -0.81 19.40
N MET A 231 19.88 -0.32 18.43
CA MET A 231 20.23 1.10 18.33
C MET A 231 19.04 1.98 17.92
N PHE A 232 18.01 1.39 17.30
CA PHE A 232 16.87 2.11 16.74
C PHE A 232 15.62 2.05 17.61
N GLY A 233 15.68 1.40 18.79
CA GLY A 233 14.51 1.22 19.66
C GLY A 233 13.81 2.53 20.01
N ALA A 234 14.56 3.54 20.43
CA ALA A 234 14.01 4.85 20.80
C ALA A 234 13.33 5.56 19.62
N LEU A 235 13.87 5.44 18.40
CA LEU A 235 13.27 6.02 17.19
C LEU A 235 12.00 5.25 16.80
N ARG A 236 12.07 3.91 16.82
CA ARG A 236 10.95 3.03 16.45
C ARG A 236 9.72 3.29 17.29
N GLU A 237 9.87 3.45 18.60
CA GLU A 237 8.76 3.76 19.52
C GLU A 237 8.12 5.14 19.27
N LYS A 238 8.81 6.03 18.55
CA LYS A 238 8.36 7.40 18.24
C LYS A 238 7.82 7.55 16.82
N LEU A 239 7.85 6.51 16.00
CA LEU A 239 7.30 6.58 14.65
C LEU A 239 5.80 6.88 14.71
N SER A 240 5.35 7.84 13.90
CA SER A 240 3.93 8.07 13.65
C SER A 240 3.32 6.89 12.88
N GLY A 241 1.99 6.86 12.75
CA GLY A 241 1.32 5.93 11.85
C GLY A 241 1.74 6.16 10.39
N ALA A 242 1.45 5.16 9.55
CA ALA A 242 1.84 5.17 8.14
C ALA A 242 1.15 6.29 7.34
N GLU A 243 -0.10 6.64 7.68
CA GLU A 243 -0.81 7.77 7.06
C GLU A 243 -0.13 9.12 7.35
N GLN A 244 0.54 9.26 8.50
CA GLN A 244 1.30 10.46 8.86
C GLN A 244 2.75 10.41 8.34
N GLY A 245 3.08 9.44 7.48
CA GLY A 245 4.40 9.30 6.87
C GLY A 245 5.42 8.51 7.68
N ALA A 246 5.00 7.84 8.76
CA ALA A 246 5.89 7.06 9.63
C ALA A 246 7.16 7.84 10.05
N THR A 247 6.98 9.08 10.50
CA THR A 247 8.08 9.95 10.93
C THR A 247 8.31 9.87 12.44
N CYS A 248 9.55 9.97 12.88
CA CYS A 248 9.92 10.15 14.29
C CYS A 248 10.40 11.58 14.60
N ILE A 249 10.34 12.48 13.62
CA ILE A 249 10.74 13.88 13.71
C ILE A 249 9.49 14.74 13.82
N ASN A 250 9.46 15.62 14.83
CA ASN A 250 8.45 16.68 14.94
C ASN A 250 8.96 17.89 14.14
N PHE A 251 8.15 18.37 13.20
CA PHE A 251 8.43 19.58 12.42
C PHE A 251 7.68 20.78 13.00
#